data_AF-Q2KVM8-F1
#
_entry.id   AF-Q2KVM8-F1
#
_cell.length_a   1.000
_cell.length_b   1.000
_cell.length_c   1.000
_cell.angle_alpha   90.00
_cell.angle_beta   90.00
_cell.angle_gamma   90.00
#
_symmetry.space_group_name_H-M   'P 1'
#
loop_
_entity.id
_entity.type
_entity.pdbx_description
1 polymer ?
#
loop_
_entity_poly.entity_id
_entity_poly.type
_entity_poly.pdbx_seq_one_letter_code
_entity_poly.pdbx_strand_id
1 'polypeptide(L)'
;MRTATLIRYAGLMLLFASMTGCTVSGPTGAVRALLPSLGGSGASNASVECRINRNACLYNGAYEPGERDYAEQEAKRLNAAELNRLRSNAIR
;
A
#
# COMPACT_ATOMS: atom_id res chain seq x y z
N MET A 1 2.65 33.79 -27.55
CA MET A 1 3.90 33.25 -26.97
C MET A 1 3.93 33.27 -25.44
N ARG A 2 3.56 34.36 -24.76
CA ARG A 2 3.62 34.45 -23.28
C ARG A 2 2.70 33.46 -22.53
N THR A 3 1.52 33.17 -23.05
CA THR A 3 0.55 32.25 -22.43
C THR A 3 1.01 30.79 -22.42
N ALA A 4 1.59 30.31 -23.53
CA ALA A 4 2.12 28.95 -23.63
C ALA A 4 3.30 28.72 -22.66
N THR A 5 4.14 29.73 -22.45
CA THR A 5 5.25 29.66 -21.49
C THR A 5 4.73 29.62 -20.05
N LEU A 6 3.72 30.42 -19.72
CA LEU A 6 3.10 30.42 -18.38
C LEU A 6 2.44 29.07 -18.05
N ILE A 7 1.77 28.44 -19.02
CA ILE A 7 1.16 27.11 -18.83
C ILE A 7 2.23 26.02 -18.59
N ARG A 8 3.37 26.09 -19.29
CA ARG A 8 4.48 25.14 -19.10
C ARG A 8 5.14 25.27 -17.74
N TYR A 9 5.35 26.49 -17.26
CA TYR A 9 5.89 26.71 -15.92
C TYR A 9 4.87 26.33 -14.82
N ALA A 10 3.57 26.58 -15.03
CA ALA A 10 2.53 26.14 -14.10
C ALA A 10 2.49 24.60 -13.96
N GLY A 11 2.62 23.86 -15.06
CA GLY A 11 2.71 22.40 -15.04
C GLY A 11 3.95 21.89 -14.30
N LEU A 12 5.12 22.52 -14.50
CA LEU A 12 6.35 22.20 -13.77
C LEU A 12 6.20 22.45 -12.27
N MET A 13 5.64 23.60 -11.87
CA MET A 13 5.46 23.94 -10.45
C MET A 13 4.46 23.00 -9.76
N LEU A 14 3.41 22.56 -10.45
CA LEU A 14 2.44 21.58 -9.93
C LEU A 14 3.09 20.20 -9.68
N LEU A 15 3.99 19.76 -10.56
CA LEU A 15 4.74 18.51 -10.39
C LEU A 15 5.67 18.58 -9.17
N PHE A 16 6.39 19.70 -8.98
CA PHE A 16 7.26 19.88 -7.81
C PHE A 16 6.48 20.01 -6.50
N ALA A 17 5.29 20.62 -6.51
CA ALA A 17 4.47 20.77 -5.29
C ALA A 17 4.00 19.43 -4.70
N SER A 18 3.94 18.37 -5.51
CA SER A 18 3.52 17.03 -5.07
C SER A 18 4.56 16.30 -4.20
N MET A 19 5.79 16.81 -4.11
CA MET A 19 6.86 16.27 -3.24
C MET A 19 6.80 16.81 -1.80
N THR A 20 5.86 17.71 -1.48
CA THR A 20 5.72 18.31 -0.15
C THR A 20 4.82 17.42 0.73
N GLY A 21 5.42 16.40 1.34
CA GLY A 21 4.75 15.52 2.30
C GLY A 21 4.20 16.28 3.52
N CYS A 22 3.05 15.83 4.03
CA CYS A 22 2.43 16.38 5.23
C CYS A 22 3.31 16.13 6.47
N THR A 23 3.85 17.18 7.07
CA THR A 23 4.44 17.11 8.42
C THR A 23 3.32 17.07 9.46
N VAL A 24 3.05 15.90 10.03
CA VAL A 24 2.34 15.80 11.32
C VAL A 24 3.35 16.20 12.41
N SER A 25 3.17 17.40 12.96
CA SER A 25 3.93 17.87 14.12
C SER A 25 3.42 17.19 15.38
N GLY A 26 3.86 15.96 15.62
CA GLY A 26 3.83 15.33 16.94
C GLY A 26 5.19 15.58 17.63
N PRO A 27 5.24 16.11 18.86
CA PRO A 27 6.50 16.33 19.53
C PRO A 27 6.97 14.99 20.10
N THR A 28 7.84 14.28 19.38
CA THR A 28 8.98 13.50 19.92
C THR A 28 9.58 12.59 18.84
N GLY A 29 10.85 12.85 18.52
CA GLY A 29 11.82 11.82 18.10
C GLY A 29 11.58 11.13 16.75
N ALA A 30 11.94 11.79 15.65
CA ALA A 30 12.01 11.11 14.35
C ALA A 30 13.24 11.54 13.54
N VAL A 31 14.41 11.09 13.98
CA VAL A 31 15.53 10.76 13.08
C VAL A 31 15.05 9.58 12.22
N ARG A 32 14.25 9.86 11.19
CA ARG A 32 13.70 8.82 10.30
C ARG A 32 13.69 9.20 8.82
N ALA A 33 14.38 10.28 8.46
CA ALA A 33 14.44 10.83 7.10
C ALA A 33 15.52 10.18 6.20
N LEU A 34 15.81 8.89 6.35
CA LEU A 34 16.81 8.19 5.49
C LEU A 34 16.41 6.78 5.03
N LEU A 35 15.17 6.31 5.21
CA LEU A 35 14.77 4.97 4.75
C LEU A 35 13.61 5.05 3.74
N PRO A 36 13.71 4.35 2.59
CA PRO A 36 12.70 4.39 1.56
C PRO A 36 11.42 3.72 2.06
N SER A 37 10.29 4.30 1.63
CA SER A 37 8.92 3.83 1.84
C SER A 37 8.79 2.30 1.77
N LEU A 38 8.51 1.66 2.91
CA LEU A 38 7.84 0.36 2.95
C LEU A 38 6.41 0.62 3.41
N GLY A 39 5.48 0.46 2.48
CA GLY A 39 4.06 0.52 2.74
C GLY A 39 3.60 -0.55 3.74
N GLY A 40 2.43 -0.28 4.32
CA GLY A 40 1.64 -1.25 5.08
C GLY A 40 1.95 -1.26 6.56
N SER A 41 1.03 -0.70 7.34
CA SER A 41 0.93 -0.84 8.80
C SER A 41 0.59 -2.29 9.21
N GLY A 42 1.51 -3.19 8.89
CA GLY A 42 1.45 -4.62 9.10
C GLY A 42 2.84 -5.20 8.94
N ALA A 43 3.85 -4.59 9.58
CA ALA A 43 5.18 -5.17 9.68
C ALA A 43 5.11 -6.36 10.63
N SER A 44 4.60 -7.50 10.13
CA SER A 44 5.04 -8.81 10.61
C SER A 44 6.57 -8.77 10.66
N ASN A 45 7.17 -9.30 11.73
CA ASN A 45 8.62 -9.33 11.99
C ASN A 45 9.39 -10.04 10.86
N ALA A 46 9.49 -9.41 9.71
CA ALA A 46 10.19 -9.91 8.56
C ALA A 46 11.68 -9.89 8.90
N SER A 47 12.36 -11.00 8.64
CA SER A 47 13.80 -11.10 8.89
C SER A 47 14.54 -10.01 8.11
N VAL A 48 15.73 -9.64 8.59
CA VAL A 48 16.60 -8.68 7.90
C VAL A 48 16.84 -9.09 6.44
N GLU A 49 16.95 -10.40 6.19
CA GLU A 49 17.07 -10.96 4.84
C GLU A 49 15.89 -10.60 3.95
N CYS A 50 14.65 -10.77 4.42
CA CYS A 50 13.45 -10.40 3.63
C CYS A 50 13.36 -8.90 3.35
N ARG A 51 13.96 -8.07 4.21
CA ARG A 51 13.99 -6.62 4.04
C ARG A 51 15.03 -6.18 3.02
N ILE A 52 16.15 -6.88 2.94
CA ILE A 52 17.22 -6.64 1.96
C ILE A 52 16.84 -7.24 0.61
N ASN A 53 16.31 -8.46 0.60
CA ASN A 53 15.89 -9.19 -0.58
C ASN A 53 14.50 -9.81 -0.37
N ARG A 54 13.46 -9.12 -0.84
CA ARG A 54 12.07 -9.60 -0.73
C ARG A 54 11.89 -10.98 -1.37
N ASN A 55 12.57 -11.24 -2.48
CA ASN A 55 12.42 -12.50 -3.21
C ASN A 55 12.96 -13.70 -2.42
N ALA A 56 13.88 -13.48 -1.47
CA ALA A 56 14.37 -14.54 -0.59
C ALA A 56 13.26 -15.12 0.31
N CYS A 57 12.15 -14.40 0.50
CA CYS A 57 11.07 -14.81 1.39
C CYS A 57 9.71 -14.98 0.70
N LEU A 58 9.65 -14.75 -0.62
CA LEU A 58 8.43 -15.00 -1.40
C LEU A 58 8.40 -16.46 -1.85
N TYR A 59 7.38 -17.19 -1.40
CA TYR A 59 7.07 -18.50 -1.98
C TYR A 59 6.37 -18.28 -3.33
N ASN A 60 7.01 -18.71 -4.41
CA ASN A 60 6.49 -18.60 -5.79
C ASN A 60 6.21 -20.00 -6.40
N GLY A 61 5.90 -20.99 -5.55
CA GLY A 61 5.59 -22.35 -5.98
C GLY A 61 4.19 -22.49 -6.59
N ALA A 62 3.92 -23.66 -7.17
CA ALA A 62 2.56 -24.04 -7.52
C ALA A 62 1.72 -24.23 -6.23
N TYR A 63 0.41 -24.15 -6.36
CA TYR A 63 -0.51 -24.55 -5.29
C TYR A 63 -0.28 -26.01 -4.92
N GLU A 64 -0.35 -26.30 -3.62
CA GLU A 64 -0.38 -27.67 -3.14
C GLU A 64 -1.65 -28.39 -3.63
N PRO A 65 -1.63 -29.73 -3.75
CA PRO A 65 -2.81 -30.50 -4.15
C PRO A 65 -4.03 -30.15 -3.28
N GLY A 66 -5.12 -29.69 -3.90
CA GLY A 66 -6.36 -29.28 -3.22
C GLY A 66 -6.34 -27.87 -2.61
N GLU A 67 -5.19 -27.19 -2.55
CA GLU A 67 -5.10 -25.84 -1.98
C GLU A 67 -5.90 -24.82 -2.79
N ARG A 68 -5.90 -24.95 -4.12
CA ARG A 68 -6.71 -24.10 -5.00
C ARG A 68 -8.20 -24.16 -4.65
N ASP A 69 -8.75 -25.37 -4.54
CA ASP A 69 -10.18 -25.57 -4.27
C ASP A 69 -10.54 -25.03 -2.88
N TYR A 70 -9.68 -25.27 -1.90
CA TYR A 70 -9.82 -24.70 -0.56
C TYR A 70 -9.79 -23.16 -0.59
N ALA A 71 -8.81 -22.57 -1.26
CA ALA A 71 -8.66 -21.11 -1.36
C ALA A 71 -9.89 -20.48 -2.01
N GLU A 72 -10.42 -21.08 -3.08
CA GLU A 72 -11.63 -20.60 -3.75
C GLU A 72 -12.89 -20.75 -2.88
N GLN A 73 -13.04 -21.87 -2.18
CA GLN A 73 -14.16 -22.09 -1.26
C GLN A 73 -14.12 -21.08 -0.10
N GLU A 74 -12.96 -20.86 0.48
CA GLU A 74 -12.79 -19.94 1.59
C GLU A 74 -12.99 -18.49 1.14
N ALA A 75 -12.51 -18.12 -0.04
CA ALA A 75 -12.78 -16.80 -0.63
C ALA A 75 -14.29 -16.56 -0.80
N LYS A 76 -15.06 -17.55 -1.26
CA LYS A 76 -16.53 -17.43 -1.37
C LYS A 76 -17.17 -17.17 0.00
N ARG A 77 -16.76 -17.90 1.04
CA ARG A 77 -17.27 -17.73 2.40
C ARG A 77 -16.99 -16.33 2.94
N LEU A 78 -15.76 -15.85 2.77
CA LEU A 78 -15.33 -14.52 3.23
C LEU A 78 -16.05 -13.40 2.48
N ASN A 79 -16.19 -13.51 1.16
CA ASN A 79 -16.91 -12.53 0.35
C ASN A 79 -18.39 -12.43 0.74
N ALA A 80 -19.04 -13.55 1.04
CA ALA A 80 -20.42 -13.56 1.53
C ALA A 80 -20.55 -12.87 2.90
N ALA A 81 -19.59 -13.12 3.80
CA ALA A 81 -19.55 -12.46 5.11
C ALA A 81 -19.35 -10.94 4.97
N GLU A 82 -18.43 -10.49 4.12
CA GLU A 82 -18.21 -9.06 3.88
C GLU A 82 -19.40 -8.40 3.19
N LEU A 83 -20.04 -9.07 2.23
CA LEU A 83 -21.27 -8.57 1.60
C LEU A 83 -22.38 -8.35 2.63
N ASN A 84 -22.54 -9.27 3.59
CA ASN A 84 -23.52 -9.11 4.67
C ASN A 84 -23.17 -7.92 5.57
N ARG A 85 -21.89 -7.72 5.90
CA ARG A 85 -21.41 -6.55 6.66
C ARG A 85 -21.70 -5.24 5.93
N LEU A 86 -21.47 -5.20 4.62
CA LEU A 86 -21.76 -4.02 3.81
C LEU A 86 -23.26 -3.73 3.76
N ARG A 87 -24.09 -4.76 3.58
CA ARG A 87 -25.55 -4.65 3.62
C ARG A 87 -26.07 -4.11 4.95
N SER A 88 -25.54 -4.62 6.07
CA SER A 88 -25.96 -4.13 7.40
C SER A 88 -25.60 -2.67 7.62
N ASN A 89 -24.46 -2.21 7.09
CA ASN A 89 -24.03 -0.82 7.23
C ASN A 89 -24.80 0.14 6.32
N ALA A 90 -25.28 -0.33 5.16
CA ALA A 90 -26.04 0.49 4.21
C ALA A 90 -27.48 0.76 4.65
N ILE A 91 -28.01 -0.02 5.60
CA ILE A 91 -29.37 0.13 6.16
C ILE A 91 -29.38 1.06 7.38
N ARG A 92 -28.22 1.37 7.97
CA ARG A 92 -28.05 2.35 9.05
C ARG A 92 -27.99 3.77 8.47
#